data_AF-A0A7M7SZZ9-F1
#
_entry.id   AF-A0A7M7SZZ9-F1
#
_cell.length_a   1.000
_cell.length_b   1.000
_cell.length_c   1.000
_cell.angle_alpha   90.00
_cell.angle_beta   90.00
_cell.angle_gamma   90.00
#
_symmetry.space_group_name_H-M   'P 1'
#
loop_
_entity.id
_entity.type
_entity.pdbx_description
1 polymer ?
#
loop_
_entity_poly.entity_id
_entity_poly.type
_entity_poly.pdbx_seq_one_letter_code
_entity_poly.pdbx_strand_id
1 'polypeptide(L)'
;MLSNMDFINKELEDVRKRCIDDIPGSEIVACHPAAVRIRIVRTKYKRLEVCMQFQNKYPDEPIIIEIKSKTVPDKLKEGLTKICDEQAKTLLGKPQILHIAKFVQQFLADNPFSVCSEEVSFIKRELITEKDEIKMKQKSGVIVITIRETEYFMKFRLKVPDLYPEQQIVIENVENNFPDLFHKMFLAQTEEMARRCVQPPLRKKPKDPPFEPAPSLKKVASYLIDCLRNYPGSICPVCRERAFTPNPEHTVKDDTHGRYVVWVYCGHLFHKGCLDEFFKTPPFTGGKKCPSCQKRIYHDKWNITPKVAEDRWAHQEARRRELDEVVDFLQ
;
A
#
# COMPACT_ATOMS: atom_id res chain seq x y z
N MET A 1 32.91 3.20 -46.36
CA MET A 1 31.66 3.99 -46.16
C MET A 1 30.42 3.30 -46.74
N LEU A 2 30.47 2.69 -47.93
CA LEU A 2 29.33 1.92 -48.49
C LEU A 2 28.89 0.72 -47.61
N SER A 3 29.81 0.04 -46.93
CA SER A 3 29.52 -1.12 -46.06
C SER A 3 28.63 -0.83 -44.85
N ASN A 4 28.76 0.36 -44.25
CA ASN A 4 28.05 0.68 -43.00
C ASN A 4 26.59 1.06 -43.28
N MET A 5 26.33 1.81 -44.35
CA MET A 5 24.95 2.14 -44.74
C MET A 5 24.19 0.90 -45.22
N ASP A 6 24.84 -0.02 -45.94
CA ASP A 6 24.22 -1.29 -46.32
C ASP A 6 23.89 -2.15 -45.10
N PHE A 7 24.77 -2.17 -44.09
CA PHE A 7 24.50 -2.87 -42.82
C PHE A 7 23.30 -2.27 -42.10
N ILE A 8 23.27 -0.94 -41.93
CA ILE A 8 22.17 -0.21 -41.29
C ILE A 8 20.86 -0.48 -42.05
N ASN A 9 20.86 -0.40 -43.38
CA ASN A 9 19.65 -0.62 -44.18
C ASN A 9 19.11 -2.06 -44.02
N LYS A 10 20.00 -3.07 -43.98
CA LYS A 10 19.60 -4.46 -43.71
C LYS A 10 18.97 -4.61 -42.33
N GLU A 11 19.60 -4.03 -41.30
CA GLU A 11 19.04 -4.08 -39.94
C GLU A 11 17.69 -3.36 -39.84
N LEU A 12 17.53 -2.22 -40.51
CA LEU A 12 16.24 -1.51 -40.55
C LEU A 12 15.15 -2.33 -41.25
N GLU A 13 15.49 -3.06 -42.32
CA GLU A 13 14.58 -3.97 -42.99
C GLU A 13 14.18 -5.14 -42.08
N ASP A 14 15.14 -5.71 -41.36
CA ASP A 14 14.88 -6.75 -40.35
C ASP A 14 13.97 -6.24 -39.24
N VAL A 15 14.19 -5.01 -38.75
CA VAL A 15 13.32 -4.38 -37.74
C VAL A 15 11.90 -4.25 -38.26
N ARG A 16 11.71 -3.78 -39.50
CA ARG A 16 10.36 -3.63 -40.09
C ARG A 16 9.63 -4.96 -40.23
N LYS A 17 10.35 -6.03 -40.57
CA LYS A 17 9.78 -7.37 -40.75
C LYS A 17 9.50 -8.06 -39.42
N ARG A 18 10.37 -7.91 -38.44
CA ARG A 18 10.39 -8.79 -37.25
C ARG A 18 9.97 -8.12 -35.95
N CYS A 19 10.00 -6.79 -35.84
CA CYS A 19 9.77 -6.13 -34.55
C CYS A 19 8.43 -6.51 -33.92
N ILE A 20 7.33 -6.44 -34.69
CA ILE A 20 5.98 -6.69 -34.17
C ILE A 20 5.81 -8.16 -33.80
N ASP A 21 6.35 -9.08 -34.61
CA ASP A 21 6.22 -10.53 -34.40
C ASP A 21 7.11 -11.03 -33.26
N ASP A 22 8.36 -10.56 -33.20
CA ASP A 22 9.34 -11.00 -32.22
C ASP A 22 9.19 -10.29 -30.86
N ILE A 23 8.49 -9.14 -30.80
CA ILE A 23 8.39 -8.29 -29.61
C ILE A 23 6.91 -7.94 -29.38
N PRO A 24 6.16 -8.79 -28.65
CA PRO A 24 4.76 -8.56 -28.37
C PRO A 24 4.52 -7.23 -27.65
N GLY A 25 3.52 -6.47 -28.12
CA GLY A 25 3.20 -5.14 -27.60
C GLY A 25 4.15 -4.04 -28.07
N SER A 26 4.96 -4.29 -29.10
CA SER A 26 5.79 -3.26 -29.74
C SER A 26 5.07 -2.56 -30.90
N GLU A 27 5.41 -1.30 -31.12
CA GLU A 27 4.96 -0.47 -32.23
C GLU A 27 6.16 0.33 -32.76
N ILE A 28 6.40 0.26 -34.06
CA ILE A 28 7.46 1.04 -34.71
C ILE A 28 6.95 2.46 -34.93
N VAL A 29 7.46 3.42 -34.16
CA VAL A 29 7.09 4.85 -34.28
C VAL A 29 7.90 5.54 -35.37
N ALA A 30 9.20 5.18 -35.47
CA ALA A 30 10.08 5.66 -36.53
C ALA A 30 11.14 4.60 -36.84
N CYS A 31 11.50 4.43 -38.12
CA CYS A 31 12.52 3.47 -38.55
C CYS A 31 13.27 4.03 -39.76
N HIS A 32 14.24 4.92 -39.47
CA HIS A 32 15.06 5.63 -40.45
C HIS A 32 16.55 5.54 -40.07
N PRO A 33 17.51 5.64 -41.01
CA PRO A 33 18.94 5.67 -40.71
C PRO A 33 19.41 6.75 -39.72
N ALA A 34 18.61 7.79 -39.49
CA ALA A 34 18.93 8.85 -38.52
C ALA A 34 18.54 8.45 -37.09
N ALA A 35 17.43 7.72 -36.94
CA ALA A 35 16.93 7.28 -35.65
C ALA A 35 15.87 6.19 -35.83
N VAL A 36 15.87 5.26 -34.88
CA VAL A 36 14.83 4.24 -34.72
C VAL A 36 14.12 4.48 -33.40
N ARG A 37 12.79 4.46 -33.43
CA ARG A 37 11.95 4.63 -32.23
C ARG A 37 10.96 3.49 -32.17
N ILE A 38 11.06 2.69 -31.12
CA ILE A 38 10.18 1.56 -30.86
C ILE A 38 9.45 1.83 -29.56
N ARG A 39 8.13 1.91 -29.64
CA ARG A 39 7.27 2.00 -28.45
C ARG A 39 6.94 0.58 -27.99
N ILE A 40 7.09 0.33 -26.70
CA ILE A 40 6.76 -0.95 -26.08
C ILE A 40 5.66 -0.68 -25.04
N VAL A 41 4.50 -1.31 -25.25
CA VAL A 41 3.30 -1.14 -24.43
C VAL A 41 2.88 -2.51 -23.89
N ARG A 42 2.97 -2.68 -22.57
CA ARG A 42 2.42 -3.84 -21.87
C ARG A 42 1.06 -3.51 -21.24
N THR A 43 0.93 -2.32 -20.68
CA THR A 43 -0.32 -1.78 -20.12
C THR A 43 -0.36 -0.26 -20.33
N LYS A 44 -1.47 0.38 -20.00
CA LYS A 44 -1.59 1.86 -20.01
C LYS A 44 -0.49 2.55 -19.20
N TYR A 45 0.00 1.89 -18.14
CA TYR A 45 1.01 2.42 -17.22
C TYR A 45 2.41 1.82 -17.42
N LYS A 46 2.52 0.64 -18.04
CA LYS A 46 3.78 0.02 -18.47
C LYS A 46 4.02 0.29 -19.95
N ARG A 47 4.30 1.56 -20.28
CA ARG A 47 4.63 2.00 -21.63
C ARG A 47 5.91 2.81 -21.66
N LEU A 48 6.77 2.53 -22.64
CA LEU A 48 8.00 3.28 -22.89
C LEU A 48 8.26 3.39 -24.39
N GLU A 49 9.15 4.30 -24.76
CA GLU A 49 9.65 4.49 -26.11
C GLU A 49 11.17 4.43 -26.05
N VAL A 50 11.74 3.44 -26.75
CA VAL A 50 13.18 3.26 -26.90
C VAL A 50 13.60 4.03 -28.15
N CYS A 51 14.35 5.10 -27.97
CA CYS A 51 14.95 5.87 -29.04
C CYS A 51 16.39 5.40 -29.22
N MET A 52 16.74 5.05 -30.45
CA MET A 52 18.03 4.49 -30.83
C MET A 52 18.63 5.29 -31.97
N GLN A 53 19.90 5.68 -31.85
CA GLN A 53 20.61 6.45 -32.87
C GLN A 53 21.93 5.76 -33.22
N PHE A 54 22.18 5.61 -34.52
CA PHE A 54 23.41 5.00 -35.02
C PHE A 54 24.57 5.98 -34.88
N GLN A 55 25.73 5.45 -34.47
CA GLN A 55 26.99 6.20 -34.47
C GLN A 55 27.70 6.04 -35.81
N ASN A 56 28.68 6.91 -36.08
CA ASN A 56 29.40 6.92 -37.36
C ASN A 56 30.13 5.60 -37.64
N LYS A 57 30.61 4.90 -36.60
CA LYS A 57 31.29 3.60 -36.74
C LYS A 57 30.42 2.41 -36.35
N TYR A 58 29.09 2.57 -36.32
CA TYR A 58 28.20 1.43 -36.14
C TYR A 58 28.41 0.40 -37.27
N PRO A 59 28.45 -0.92 -37.00
CA PRO A 59 28.14 -1.61 -35.73
C PRO A 59 29.32 -1.81 -34.75
N ASP A 60 30.51 -1.27 -35.04
CA ASP A 60 31.70 -1.42 -34.18
C ASP A 60 31.64 -0.54 -32.92
N GLU A 61 30.79 0.49 -32.94
CA GLU A 61 30.41 1.30 -31.77
C GLU A 61 28.97 0.95 -31.33
N PRO A 62 28.66 1.02 -30.03
CA PRO A 62 27.33 0.70 -29.53
C PRO A 62 26.30 1.74 -30.01
N ILE A 63 25.07 1.30 -30.25
CA ILE A 63 23.96 2.21 -30.57
C ILE A 63 23.70 3.14 -29.37
N ILE A 64 23.39 4.41 -29.62
CA ILE A 64 23.03 5.36 -28.57
C ILE A 64 21.58 5.13 -28.20
N ILE A 65 21.30 4.98 -26.90
CA ILE A 65 19.97 4.60 -26.40
C ILE A 65 19.43 5.71 -25.49
N GLU A 66 18.17 6.08 -25.69
CA GLU A 66 17.43 7.00 -24.83
C GLU A 66 16.03 6.43 -24.57
N ILE A 67 15.66 6.33 -23.29
CA ILE A 67 14.36 5.78 -22.87
C ILE A 67 13.41 6.91 -22.48
N LYS A 68 12.27 7.00 -23.16
CA LYS A 68 11.20 7.97 -22.88
C LYS A 68 9.98 7.27 -22.33
N SER A 69 9.40 7.82 -21.27
CA SER A 69 8.10 7.39 -20.75
C SER A 69 7.45 8.52 -19.97
N LYS A 70 6.11 8.54 -20.00
CA LYS A 70 5.26 9.43 -19.20
C LYS A 70 4.75 8.77 -17.91
N THR A 71 4.86 7.45 -17.80
CA THR A 71 4.25 6.65 -16.74
C THR A 71 5.27 5.92 -15.88
N VAL A 72 6.52 5.83 -16.34
CA VAL A 72 7.64 5.23 -15.62
C VAL A 72 8.53 6.33 -15.02
N PRO A 73 8.93 6.21 -13.73
CA PRO A 73 9.77 7.21 -13.05
C PRO A 73 11.13 7.46 -13.70
N ASP A 74 11.65 8.69 -13.56
CA ASP A 74 12.92 9.14 -14.16
C ASP A 74 14.12 8.29 -13.76
N LYS A 75 14.24 7.98 -12.46
CA LYS A 75 15.33 7.12 -11.96
C LYS A 75 15.33 5.73 -12.59
N LEU A 76 14.15 5.18 -12.89
CA LEU A 76 14.07 3.87 -13.54
C LEU A 76 14.44 3.98 -15.02
N LYS A 77 14.05 5.06 -15.69
CA LYS A 77 14.48 5.34 -17.07
C LYS A 77 16.00 5.46 -17.15
N GLU A 78 16.62 6.27 -16.29
CA GLU A 78 18.08 6.43 -16.23
C GLU A 78 18.80 5.10 -15.95
N GLY A 79 18.31 4.32 -14.97
CA GLY A 79 18.87 3.01 -14.65
C GLY A 79 18.74 2.03 -15.82
N LEU A 80 17.58 1.99 -16.48
CA LEU A 80 17.35 1.10 -17.62
C LEU A 80 18.19 1.51 -18.83
N THR A 81 18.37 2.81 -19.09
CA THR A 81 19.27 3.30 -20.16
C THR A 81 20.69 2.80 -19.92
N LYS A 82 21.22 2.93 -18.69
CA LYS A 82 22.57 2.45 -18.35
C LYS A 82 22.74 0.95 -18.60
N ILE A 83 21.75 0.14 -18.20
CA ILE A 83 21.80 -1.31 -18.41
C ILE A 83 21.70 -1.63 -19.91
N CYS A 84 20.92 -0.87 -20.68
CA CYS A 84 20.85 -1.03 -22.13
C CYS A 84 22.17 -0.64 -22.82
N ASP A 85 22.85 0.42 -22.35
CA ASP A 85 24.16 0.83 -22.87
C ASP A 85 25.22 -0.25 -22.61
N GLU A 86 25.19 -0.88 -21.44
CA GLU A 86 26.04 -2.04 -21.13
C GLU A 86 25.72 -3.23 -22.05
N GLN A 87 24.44 -3.52 -22.26
CA GLN A 87 24.02 -4.58 -23.17
C GLN A 87 24.46 -4.32 -24.61
N ALA A 88 24.37 -3.07 -25.09
CA ALA A 88 24.78 -2.68 -26.44
C ALA A 88 26.28 -2.93 -26.67
N LYS A 89 27.13 -2.68 -25.67
CA LYS A 89 28.58 -2.96 -25.73
C LYS A 89 28.89 -4.46 -25.88
N THR A 90 27.98 -5.36 -25.53
CA THR A 90 28.16 -6.81 -25.76
C THR A 90 27.79 -7.24 -27.18
N LEU A 91 27.19 -6.34 -27.96
CA LEU A 91 26.64 -6.60 -29.30
C LEU A 91 27.44 -5.93 -30.41
N LEU A 92 28.68 -5.51 -30.14
CA LEU A 92 29.56 -4.89 -31.15
C LEU A 92 29.77 -5.84 -32.35
N GLY A 93 29.77 -5.27 -33.55
CA GLY A 93 29.85 -6.00 -34.81
C GLY A 93 28.57 -6.75 -35.20
N LYS A 94 27.49 -6.66 -34.41
CA LYS A 94 26.20 -7.32 -34.66
C LYS A 94 25.06 -6.29 -34.72
N PRO A 95 23.90 -6.64 -35.30
CA PRO A 95 22.69 -5.85 -35.18
C PRO A 95 22.29 -5.67 -33.71
N GLN A 96 21.87 -4.48 -33.31
CA GLN A 96 21.61 -4.14 -31.90
C GLN A 96 20.14 -3.80 -31.64
N ILE A 97 19.40 -3.24 -32.61
CA ILE A 97 18.06 -2.66 -32.38
C ILE A 97 17.07 -3.67 -31.82
N LEU A 98 16.87 -4.81 -32.50
CA LEU A 98 15.91 -5.82 -32.06
C LEU A 98 16.33 -6.46 -30.73
N HIS A 99 17.64 -6.61 -30.50
CA HIS A 99 18.17 -7.16 -29.26
C HIS A 99 17.89 -6.24 -28.06
N ILE A 100 18.14 -4.94 -28.22
CA ILE A 100 17.83 -3.94 -27.19
C ILE A 100 16.32 -3.83 -26.97
N ALA A 101 15.52 -3.79 -28.03
CA ALA A 101 14.07 -3.71 -27.89
C ALA A 101 13.48 -4.95 -27.17
N LYS A 102 13.99 -6.16 -27.50
CA LYS A 102 13.64 -7.41 -26.78
C LYS A 102 14.06 -7.34 -25.32
N PHE A 103 15.28 -6.88 -25.06
CA PHE A 103 15.80 -6.74 -23.70
C PHE A 103 14.91 -5.82 -22.85
N VAL A 104 14.51 -4.67 -23.40
CA VAL A 104 13.63 -3.72 -22.72
C VAL A 104 12.22 -4.31 -22.49
N GLN A 105 11.67 -5.03 -23.48
CA GLN A 105 10.38 -5.71 -23.33
C GLN A 105 10.44 -6.76 -22.21
N GLN A 106 11.49 -7.57 -22.19
CA GLN A 106 11.70 -8.61 -21.18
C GLN A 106 11.92 -7.98 -19.79
N PHE A 107 12.65 -6.87 -19.72
CA PHE A 107 12.80 -6.13 -18.48
C PHE A 107 11.44 -5.68 -17.91
N LEU A 108 10.55 -5.15 -18.75
CA LEU A 108 9.19 -4.80 -18.30
C LEU A 108 8.35 -6.03 -17.92
N ALA A 109 8.61 -7.19 -18.54
CA ALA A 109 7.99 -8.46 -18.19
C ALA A 109 8.37 -8.88 -16.76
N ASP A 110 9.68 -8.89 -16.48
CA ASP A 110 10.29 -9.40 -15.24
C ASP A 110 10.25 -8.43 -14.06
N ASN A 111 9.92 -7.15 -14.31
CA ASN A 111 9.88 -6.10 -13.28
C ASN A 111 8.46 -5.53 -13.08
N PRO A 112 7.55 -6.26 -12.41
CA PRO A 112 6.23 -5.78 -12.01
C PRO A 112 6.24 -4.44 -11.27
N PHE A 113 7.29 -4.18 -10.46
CA PHE A 113 7.43 -2.97 -9.66
C PHE A 113 7.80 -1.71 -10.45
N SER A 114 8.04 -1.81 -11.76
CA SER A 114 8.46 -0.69 -12.60
C SER A 114 7.51 0.52 -12.54
N VAL A 115 6.21 0.28 -12.40
CA VAL A 115 5.17 1.33 -12.29
C VAL A 115 5.01 1.91 -10.89
N CYS A 116 5.46 1.19 -9.87
CA CYS A 116 5.30 1.60 -8.47
C CYS A 116 6.65 1.71 -7.75
N SER A 117 7.74 1.92 -8.50
CA SER A 117 9.10 1.92 -7.95
C SER A 117 9.31 3.05 -6.93
N GLU A 118 8.61 4.18 -7.11
CA GLU A 118 8.59 5.27 -6.14
C GLU A 118 7.87 4.89 -4.85
N GLU A 119 6.71 4.23 -4.94
CA GLU A 119 5.97 3.74 -3.77
C GLU A 119 6.79 2.71 -2.99
N VAL A 120 7.45 1.79 -3.69
CA VAL A 120 8.37 0.81 -3.09
C VAL A 120 9.56 1.52 -2.42
N SER A 121 10.13 2.53 -3.07
CA SER A 121 11.24 3.30 -2.52
C SER A 121 10.83 4.06 -1.27
N PHE A 122 9.62 4.64 -1.27
CA PHE A 122 9.03 5.30 -0.11
C PHE A 122 8.86 4.31 1.06
N ILE A 123 8.28 3.13 0.82
CA ILE A 123 8.11 2.12 1.87
C ILE A 123 9.47 1.79 2.51
N LYS A 124 10.48 1.49 1.69
CA LYS A 124 11.82 1.12 2.18
C LYS A 124 12.51 2.22 2.98
N ARG A 125 12.35 3.49 2.60
CA ARG A 125 13.09 4.61 3.17
C ARG A 125 12.38 5.24 4.37
N GLU A 126 11.06 5.36 4.28
CA GLU A 126 10.27 6.17 5.21
C GLU A 126 9.49 5.34 6.22
N LEU A 127 9.17 4.07 5.91
CA LEU A 127 8.31 3.24 6.76
C LEU A 127 9.04 2.09 7.47
N ILE A 128 10.12 1.60 6.87
CA ILE A 128 10.90 0.47 7.40
C ILE A 128 12.03 1.01 8.28
N THR A 129 12.17 0.42 9.45
CA THR A 129 13.21 0.72 10.45
C THR A 129 14.18 -0.46 10.59
N GLU A 130 15.23 -0.30 11.39
CA GLU A 130 16.24 -1.34 11.63
C GLU A 130 15.69 -2.61 12.28
N LYS A 131 14.53 -2.54 12.96
CA LYS A 131 13.89 -3.69 13.63
C LYS A 131 13.06 -4.55 12.68
N ASP A 132 12.80 -4.04 11.48
CA ASP A 132 11.87 -4.66 10.53
C ASP A 132 12.59 -5.48 9.47
N GLU A 133 11.81 -6.27 8.74
CA GLU A 133 12.30 -6.95 7.55
C GLU A 133 11.46 -6.57 6.33
N ILE A 134 12.13 -6.30 5.21
CA ILE A 134 11.48 -6.18 3.91
C ILE A 134 12.21 -7.05 2.89
N LYS A 135 11.46 -7.97 2.27
CA LYS A 135 11.96 -8.89 1.24
C LYS A 135 11.13 -8.73 -0.03
N MET A 136 11.81 -8.46 -1.15
CA MET A 136 11.16 -8.30 -2.45
C MET A 136 11.37 -9.53 -3.32
N LYS A 137 10.28 -10.09 -3.83
CA LYS A 137 10.28 -11.10 -4.88
C LYS A 137 9.93 -10.41 -6.20
N GLN A 138 10.95 -9.93 -6.91
CA GLN A 138 10.80 -9.09 -8.11
C GLN A 138 9.93 -9.75 -9.17
N LYS A 139 10.29 -10.95 -9.64
CA LYS A 139 9.56 -11.66 -10.70
C LYS A 139 8.09 -11.92 -10.38
N SER A 140 7.74 -12.20 -9.11
CA SER A 140 6.37 -12.47 -8.72
C SER A 140 5.59 -11.22 -8.29
N GLY A 141 6.22 -10.03 -8.28
CA GLY A 141 5.58 -8.78 -7.85
C GLY A 141 5.17 -8.78 -6.38
N VAL A 142 5.85 -9.53 -5.51
CA VAL A 142 5.48 -9.67 -4.09
C VAL A 142 6.48 -8.95 -3.19
N ILE A 143 5.96 -8.16 -2.25
CA ILE A 143 6.72 -7.54 -1.15
C ILE A 143 6.28 -8.23 0.13
N VAL A 144 7.23 -8.80 0.87
CA VAL A 144 6.99 -9.39 2.19
C VAL A 144 7.57 -8.44 3.22
N ILE A 145 6.74 -7.99 4.15
CA ILE A 145 7.13 -7.04 5.20
C ILE A 145 6.85 -7.68 6.56
N THR A 146 7.81 -7.59 7.47
CA THR A 146 7.64 -7.94 8.89
C THR A 146 7.88 -6.67 9.70
N ILE A 147 6.84 -6.18 10.37
CA ILE A 147 6.93 -5.05 11.29
C ILE A 147 7.02 -5.57 12.72
N ARG A 148 7.95 -5.03 13.49
CA ARG A 148 8.12 -5.37 14.91
C ARG A 148 8.05 -4.11 15.77
N GLU A 149 7.09 -4.07 16.69
CA GLU A 149 6.92 -2.98 17.63
C GLU A 149 6.71 -3.53 19.03
N THR A 150 7.63 -3.25 19.94
CA THR A 150 7.69 -3.89 21.27
C THR A 150 7.69 -5.43 21.12
N GLU A 151 6.82 -6.15 21.84
CA GLU A 151 6.64 -7.60 21.73
C GLU A 151 5.65 -8.00 20.62
N TYR A 152 5.04 -7.04 19.93
CA TYR A 152 4.09 -7.29 18.85
C TYR A 152 4.77 -7.33 17.49
N PHE A 153 4.33 -8.25 16.64
CA PHE A 153 4.78 -8.32 15.25
C PHE A 153 3.66 -8.74 14.30
N MET A 154 3.78 -8.29 13.06
CA MET A 154 2.96 -8.77 11.95
C MET A 154 3.80 -8.88 10.69
N LYS A 155 3.72 -10.05 10.06
CA LYS A 155 4.29 -10.38 8.76
C LYS A 155 3.16 -10.47 7.74
N PHE A 156 3.26 -9.67 6.68
CA PHE A 156 2.26 -9.61 5.63
C PHE A 156 2.89 -9.53 4.24
N ARG A 157 2.11 -9.88 3.21
CA ARG A 157 2.49 -9.78 1.81
C ARG A 157 1.64 -8.73 1.10
N LEU A 158 2.30 -7.93 0.27
CA LEU A 158 1.67 -7.06 -0.72
C LEU A 158 2.02 -7.58 -2.10
N LYS A 159 1.03 -8.06 -2.87
CA LYS A 159 1.21 -8.51 -4.24
C LYS A 159 0.71 -7.43 -5.20
N VAL A 160 1.60 -6.96 -6.07
CA VAL A 160 1.29 -5.99 -7.11
C VAL A 160 0.82 -6.75 -8.36
N PRO A 161 -0.40 -6.50 -8.86
CA PRO A 161 -0.91 -7.16 -10.05
C PRO A 161 -0.25 -6.63 -11.32
N ASP A 162 -0.36 -7.39 -12.42
CA ASP A 162 0.27 -7.03 -13.69
C ASP A 162 -0.27 -5.71 -14.27
N LEU A 163 -1.57 -5.46 -14.10
CA LEU A 163 -2.28 -4.26 -14.58
C LEU A 163 -2.33 -3.12 -13.54
N TYR A 164 -1.45 -3.11 -12.53
CA TYR A 164 -1.40 -2.00 -11.56
C TYR A 164 -1.17 -0.64 -12.26
N PRO A 165 -1.85 0.45 -11.86
CA PRO A 165 -2.81 0.59 -10.76
C PRO A 165 -4.29 0.32 -11.12
N GLU A 166 -4.60 -0.23 -12.30
CA GLU A 166 -5.99 -0.53 -12.70
C GLU A 166 -6.56 -1.74 -11.95
N GLN A 167 -5.69 -2.62 -11.46
CA GLN A 167 -6.05 -3.74 -10.59
C GLN A 167 -5.59 -3.50 -9.15
N GLN A 168 -6.42 -3.98 -8.22
CA GLN A 168 -6.17 -3.88 -6.78
C GLN A 168 -4.94 -4.70 -6.38
N ILE A 169 -4.11 -4.15 -5.48
CA ILE A 169 -3.09 -4.96 -4.80
C ILE A 169 -3.75 -5.99 -3.89
N VAL A 170 -3.11 -7.16 -3.75
CA VAL A 170 -3.57 -8.18 -2.80
C VAL A 170 -2.76 -8.06 -1.52
N ILE A 171 -3.46 -8.02 -0.38
CA ILE A 171 -2.88 -7.98 0.95
C ILE A 171 -3.13 -9.33 1.61
N GLU A 172 -2.09 -10.00 2.07
CA GLU A 172 -2.21 -11.30 2.73
C GLU A 172 -1.50 -11.27 4.08
N ASN A 173 -2.19 -11.73 5.13
CA ASN A 173 -1.56 -12.03 6.40
C ASN A 173 -0.75 -13.32 6.30
N VAL A 174 0.48 -13.30 6.80
CA VAL A 174 1.34 -14.49 6.88
C VAL A 174 1.38 -15.01 8.31
N GLU A 175 1.69 -14.11 9.25
CA GLU A 175 1.94 -14.46 10.65
C GLU A 175 1.81 -13.21 11.51
N ASN A 176 1.19 -13.30 12.68
CA ASN A 176 1.12 -12.20 13.64
C ASN A 176 0.78 -12.71 15.05
N ASN A 177 1.00 -11.87 16.05
CA ASN A 177 0.59 -12.11 17.43
C ASN A 177 -0.40 -11.04 17.95
N PHE A 178 -1.08 -10.33 17.06
CA PHE A 178 -2.08 -9.34 17.44
C PHE A 178 -3.41 -10.03 17.81
N PRO A 179 -4.22 -9.44 18.72
CA PRO A 179 -5.55 -9.96 19.00
C PRO A 179 -6.39 -10.11 17.71
N ASP A 180 -7.21 -11.16 17.66
CA ASP A 180 -7.89 -11.59 16.43
C ASP A 180 -8.71 -10.51 15.75
N LEU A 181 -9.42 -9.71 16.55
CA LEU A 181 -10.22 -8.60 16.04
C LEU A 181 -9.37 -7.57 15.30
N PHE A 182 -8.18 -7.27 15.81
CA PHE A 182 -7.34 -6.17 15.34
C PHE A 182 -6.65 -6.50 14.03
N HIS A 183 -6.02 -7.68 13.90
CA HIS A 183 -5.41 -8.02 12.61
C HIS A 183 -6.46 -8.13 11.50
N LYS A 184 -7.66 -8.67 11.79
CA LYS A 184 -8.78 -8.71 10.83
C LYS A 184 -9.23 -7.31 10.43
N MET A 185 -9.35 -6.41 11.40
CA MET A 185 -9.69 -5.01 11.15
C MET A 185 -8.64 -4.31 10.28
N PHE A 186 -7.35 -4.47 10.57
CA PHE A 186 -6.26 -3.88 9.79
C PHE A 186 -6.31 -4.36 8.33
N LEU A 187 -6.53 -5.65 8.11
CA LEU A 187 -6.63 -6.24 6.78
C LEU A 187 -7.89 -5.77 6.04
N ALA A 188 -9.06 -5.81 6.68
CA ALA A 188 -10.31 -5.36 6.07
C ALA A 188 -10.25 -3.87 5.67
N GLN A 189 -9.68 -3.02 6.53
CA GLN A 189 -9.55 -1.60 6.23
C GLN A 189 -8.55 -1.35 5.10
N THR A 190 -7.41 -2.06 5.07
CA THR A 190 -6.43 -1.94 3.98
C THR A 190 -6.99 -2.44 2.64
N GLU A 191 -7.76 -3.52 2.67
CA GLU A 191 -8.45 -4.06 1.48
C GLU A 191 -9.47 -3.06 0.94
N GLU A 192 -10.32 -2.47 1.80
CA GLU A 192 -11.26 -1.42 1.38
C GLU A 192 -10.53 -0.16 0.85
N MET A 193 -9.40 0.20 1.45
CA MET A 193 -8.58 1.31 0.96
C MET A 193 -8.01 1.04 -0.44
N ALA A 194 -7.54 -0.18 -0.69
CA ALA A 194 -7.06 -0.60 -2.00
C ALA A 194 -8.21 -0.67 -3.02
N ARG A 195 -9.38 -1.20 -2.62
CA ARG A 195 -10.58 -1.28 -3.45
C ARG A 195 -11.02 0.09 -3.94
N ARG A 196 -11.05 1.09 -3.04
CA ARG A 196 -11.40 2.49 -3.39
C ARG A 196 -10.46 3.17 -4.37
N CYS A 197 -9.25 2.64 -4.54
CA CYS A 197 -8.30 3.16 -5.52
C CYS A 197 -8.57 2.63 -6.93
N VAL A 198 -9.31 1.52 -7.09
CA VAL A 198 -9.54 0.89 -8.41
C VAL A 198 -11.01 0.71 -8.76
N GLN A 199 -11.92 0.86 -7.79
CA GLN A 199 -13.36 0.81 -8.00
C GLN A 199 -14.01 2.15 -7.69
N PRO A 200 -15.05 2.54 -8.47
CA PRO A 200 -15.79 3.76 -8.20
C PRO A 200 -16.50 3.72 -6.84
N PRO A 201 -16.81 4.89 -6.27
CA PRO A 201 -17.64 4.97 -5.07
C PRO A 201 -18.99 4.29 -5.26
N LEU A 202 -19.46 3.56 -4.24
CA LEU A 202 -20.77 2.89 -4.26
C LEU A 202 -21.93 3.88 -4.45
N ARG A 203 -21.75 5.13 -3.98
CA ARG A 203 -22.70 6.23 -4.16
C ARG A 203 -21.99 7.34 -4.91
N LYS A 204 -22.33 7.51 -6.20
CA LYS A 204 -21.82 8.59 -7.05
C LYS A 204 -22.61 9.87 -6.77
N LYS A 205 -21.94 11.01 -6.62
CA LYS A 205 -22.64 12.30 -6.64
C LYS A 205 -22.79 12.75 -8.09
N PRO A 206 -23.89 13.44 -8.46
CA PRO A 206 -24.16 13.82 -9.85
C PRO A 206 -23.10 14.72 -10.50
N LYS A 207 -22.27 15.40 -9.71
CA LYS A 207 -21.23 16.34 -10.16
C LYS A 207 -19.80 15.79 -10.01
N ASP A 208 -19.63 14.53 -9.61
CA ASP A 208 -18.30 13.96 -9.47
C ASP A 208 -17.67 13.71 -10.86
N PRO A 209 -16.36 13.98 -11.05
CA PRO A 209 -15.67 13.64 -12.27
C PRO A 209 -15.67 12.12 -12.51
N PRO A 210 -15.40 11.66 -13.74
CA PRO A 210 -15.20 10.24 -14.03
C PRO A 210 -14.15 9.64 -13.09
N PHE A 211 -14.45 8.44 -12.58
CA PHE A 211 -13.52 7.72 -11.73
C PHE A 211 -12.31 7.25 -12.53
N GLU A 212 -11.11 7.52 -12.01
CA GLU A 212 -9.86 7.02 -12.57
C GLU A 212 -9.11 6.18 -11.52
N PRO A 213 -8.58 5.00 -11.91
CA PRO A 213 -7.75 4.20 -11.02
C PRO A 213 -6.50 4.96 -10.56
N ALA A 214 -6.16 4.80 -9.29
CA ALA A 214 -5.04 5.46 -8.65
C ALA A 214 -4.10 4.45 -7.96
N PRO A 215 -2.79 4.76 -7.85
CA PRO A 215 -1.87 3.95 -7.06
C PRO A 215 -2.32 3.81 -5.60
N SER A 216 -2.22 2.59 -5.05
CA SER A 216 -2.66 2.24 -3.71
C SER A 216 -1.55 1.70 -2.81
N LEU A 217 -0.40 1.27 -3.35
CA LEU A 217 0.63 0.55 -2.62
C LEU A 217 1.20 1.36 -1.45
N LYS A 218 1.59 2.62 -1.70
CA LYS A 218 2.07 3.53 -0.66
C LYS A 218 1.00 3.78 0.39
N LYS A 219 -0.22 4.10 -0.04
CA LYS A 219 -1.34 4.44 0.85
C LYS A 219 -1.70 3.29 1.79
N VAL A 220 -1.74 2.06 1.27
CA VAL A 220 -2.05 0.85 2.03
C VAL A 220 -0.91 0.50 2.99
N ALA A 221 0.34 0.52 2.51
CA ALA A 221 1.49 0.23 3.34
C ALA A 221 1.63 1.24 4.49
N SER A 222 1.45 2.53 4.22
CA SER A 222 1.47 3.58 5.25
C SER A 222 0.44 3.34 6.34
N TYR A 223 -0.83 3.10 5.98
CA TYR A 223 -1.87 2.87 6.97
C TYR A 223 -1.63 1.60 7.80
N LEU A 224 -1.26 0.50 7.14
CA LEU A 224 -1.02 -0.77 7.84
C LEU A 224 0.15 -0.64 8.81
N ILE A 225 1.28 -0.09 8.36
CA ILE A 225 2.46 0.09 9.20
C ILE A 225 2.17 1.07 10.34
N ASP A 226 1.45 2.16 10.10
CA ASP A 226 1.03 3.10 11.14
C ASP A 226 0.18 2.42 12.23
N CYS A 227 -0.77 1.57 11.85
CA CYS A 227 -1.54 0.78 12.81
C CYS A 227 -0.64 -0.14 13.65
N LEU A 228 0.30 -0.84 13.00
CA LEU A 228 1.20 -1.78 13.67
C LEU A 228 2.18 -1.07 14.63
N ARG A 229 2.51 0.20 14.36
CA ARG A 229 3.34 1.03 15.25
C ARG A 229 2.57 1.60 16.42
N ASN A 230 1.38 2.11 16.17
CA ASN A 230 0.68 2.94 17.14
C ASN A 230 -0.19 2.12 18.12
N TYR A 231 -0.75 0.99 17.68
CA TYR A 231 -1.69 0.22 18.50
C TYR A 231 -1.02 -0.44 19.72
N PRO A 232 0.17 -1.08 19.63
CA PRO A 232 0.84 -1.68 20.79
C PRO A 232 1.10 -0.69 21.94
N GLY A 233 1.41 0.57 21.61
CA GLY A 233 1.63 1.64 22.57
C GLY A 233 0.39 2.45 22.94
N SER A 234 -0.77 2.12 22.40
CA SER A 234 -1.99 2.92 22.58
C SER A 234 -2.47 2.92 24.04
N ILE A 235 -2.90 4.09 24.49
CA ILE A 235 -3.33 4.33 25.87
C ILE A 235 -4.85 4.42 25.92
N CYS A 236 -5.46 3.74 26.90
CA CYS A 236 -6.88 3.87 27.17
C CYS A 236 -7.21 5.29 27.66
N PRO A 237 -8.10 6.04 26.97
CA PRO A 237 -8.41 7.42 27.36
C PRO A 237 -9.07 7.59 28.73
N VAL A 238 -9.61 6.51 29.31
CA VAL A 238 -10.31 6.51 30.60
C VAL A 238 -9.33 6.24 31.74
N CYS A 239 -8.70 5.06 31.78
CA CYS A 239 -7.80 4.69 32.89
C CYS A 239 -6.34 5.13 32.69
N ARG A 240 -5.96 5.63 31.51
CA ARG A 240 -4.59 6.07 31.16
C ARG A 240 -3.52 4.98 31.17
N GLU A 241 -3.91 3.71 31.30
CA GLU A 241 -3.03 2.57 31.12
C GLU A 241 -2.96 2.13 29.64
N ARG A 242 -1.94 1.36 29.27
CA ARG A 242 -1.85 0.76 27.94
C ARG A 242 -3.08 -0.12 27.68
N ALA A 243 -3.71 0.07 26.52
CA ALA A 243 -4.85 -0.73 26.12
C ALA A 243 -4.42 -2.16 25.78
N PHE A 244 -3.29 -2.30 25.07
CA PHE A 244 -2.69 -3.60 24.79
C PHE A 244 -1.80 -4.02 25.95
N THR A 245 -1.80 -5.33 26.25
CA THR A 245 -0.90 -5.90 27.25
C THR A 245 0.53 -5.85 26.72
N PRO A 246 1.56 -5.63 27.58
CA PRO A 246 2.94 -5.66 27.13
C PRO A 246 3.36 -7.00 26.52
N ASN A 247 2.88 -8.12 27.07
CA ASN A 247 3.02 -9.45 26.47
C ASN A 247 1.73 -9.81 25.69
N PRO A 248 1.80 -10.05 24.37
CA PRO A 248 0.67 -10.48 23.54
C PRO A 248 0.00 -11.78 24.02
N GLU A 249 0.74 -12.69 24.67
CA GLU A 249 0.19 -13.95 25.19
C GLU A 249 -0.81 -13.74 26.32
N HIS A 250 -0.68 -12.64 27.06
CA HIS A 250 -1.58 -12.25 28.14
C HIS A 250 -2.81 -11.47 27.64
N THR A 251 -2.98 -11.34 26.33
CA THR A 251 -4.12 -10.65 25.73
C THR A 251 -5.41 -11.37 26.10
N VAL A 252 -6.34 -10.62 26.69
CA VAL A 252 -7.68 -11.11 27.02
C VAL A 252 -8.48 -11.37 25.74
N LYS A 253 -8.84 -12.63 25.52
CA LYS A 253 -9.62 -13.07 24.33
C LYS A 253 -11.13 -13.05 24.55
N ASP A 254 -11.57 -13.17 25.80
CA ASP A 254 -12.98 -13.13 26.18
C ASP A 254 -13.52 -11.70 26.09
N ASP A 255 -14.52 -11.48 25.24
CA ASP A 255 -15.10 -10.17 24.98
C ASP A 255 -16.05 -9.68 26.10
N THR A 256 -16.30 -10.51 27.12
CA THR A 256 -17.07 -10.12 28.30
C THR A 256 -16.19 -9.47 29.38
N HIS A 257 -14.91 -9.83 29.41
CA HIS A 257 -13.96 -9.44 30.45
C HIS A 257 -13.63 -7.93 30.40
N GLY A 258 -13.48 -7.30 31.57
CA GLY A 258 -13.29 -5.85 31.67
C GLY A 258 -12.02 -5.30 31.01
N ARG A 259 -10.96 -6.11 30.94
CA ARG A 259 -9.70 -5.77 30.24
C ARG A 259 -9.69 -6.11 28.74
N TYR A 260 -10.78 -6.65 28.20
CA TYR A 260 -10.89 -6.84 26.75
C TYR A 260 -10.73 -5.50 26.02
N VAL A 261 -9.95 -5.48 24.94
CA VAL A 261 -9.67 -4.25 24.21
C VAL A 261 -10.71 -4.02 23.13
N VAL A 262 -11.35 -2.86 23.20
CA VAL A 262 -12.40 -2.42 22.29
C VAL A 262 -11.88 -1.27 21.43
N TRP A 263 -12.08 -1.40 20.12
CA TRP A 263 -11.88 -0.33 19.16
C TRP A 263 -13.19 0.44 18.95
N VAL A 264 -13.12 1.77 18.93
CA VAL A 264 -14.28 2.63 18.64
C VAL A 264 -14.00 3.51 17.42
N TYR A 265 -15.06 4.01 16.77
CA TYR A 265 -14.95 4.77 15.50
C TYR A 265 -14.04 6.00 15.54
N CYS A 266 -13.77 6.56 16.73
CA CYS A 266 -12.82 7.67 16.84
C CYS A 266 -11.34 7.25 16.73
N GLY A 267 -11.06 5.94 16.58
CA GLY A 267 -9.73 5.36 16.38
C GLY A 267 -8.96 5.04 17.68
N HIS A 268 -9.47 5.45 18.84
CA HIS A 268 -8.83 5.18 20.13
C HIS A 268 -9.25 3.82 20.70
N LEU A 269 -8.38 3.22 21.50
CA LEU A 269 -8.63 1.92 22.14
C LEU A 269 -9.06 2.10 23.58
N PHE A 270 -9.99 1.28 24.03
CA PHE A 270 -10.51 1.30 25.39
C PHE A 270 -10.51 -0.11 25.97
N HIS A 271 -10.29 -0.22 27.28
CA HIS A 271 -10.71 -1.43 27.99
C HIS A 271 -12.24 -1.45 28.05
N LYS A 272 -12.85 -2.60 27.79
CA LYS A 272 -14.31 -2.77 27.83
C LYS A 272 -14.92 -2.29 29.13
N GLY A 273 -14.35 -2.67 30.27
CA GLY A 273 -14.83 -2.29 31.60
C GLY A 273 -14.74 -0.79 31.84
N CYS A 274 -13.66 -0.15 31.37
CA CYS A 274 -13.54 1.31 31.44
C CYS A 274 -14.59 2.01 30.56
N LEU A 275 -14.89 1.44 29.38
CA LEU A 275 -15.91 1.99 28.49
C LEU A 275 -17.32 1.79 29.06
N ASP A 276 -17.59 0.61 29.64
CA ASP A 276 -18.83 0.28 30.35
C ASP A 276 -19.11 1.27 31.48
N GLU A 277 -18.11 1.52 32.34
CA GLU A 277 -18.19 2.49 33.44
C GLU A 277 -18.39 3.92 32.90
N PHE A 278 -17.64 4.30 31.87
CA PHE A 278 -17.69 5.63 31.28
C PHE A 278 -19.05 5.97 30.67
N PHE A 279 -19.74 4.98 30.09
CA PHE A 279 -21.09 5.17 29.56
C PHE A 279 -22.20 5.17 30.62
N LYS A 280 -21.92 4.67 31.84
CA LYS A 280 -22.88 4.64 32.97
C LYS A 280 -22.77 5.84 33.90
N THR A 281 -21.71 6.64 33.79
CA THR A 281 -21.47 7.82 34.64
C THR A 281 -21.87 9.10 33.93
N PRO A 282 -22.29 10.19 34.62
CA PRO A 282 -22.53 11.49 33.99
C PRO A 282 -21.21 12.17 33.56
N PRO A 283 -21.24 13.17 32.67
CA PRO A 283 -22.41 13.74 31.99
C PRO A 283 -22.87 12.89 30.79
N PHE A 284 -24.20 12.86 30.55
CA PHE A 284 -24.83 12.18 29.40
C PHE A 284 -25.23 13.15 28.28
N THR A 285 -25.33 14.44 28.59
CA THR A 285 -25.77 15.50 27.69
C THR A 285 -24.84 15.63 26.48
N GLY A 286 -25.42 15.76 25.27
CA GLY A 286 -24.66 15.83 24.01
C GLY A 286 -24.02 14.51 23.55
N GLY A 287 -24.24 13.41 24.29
CA GLY A 287 -23.65 12.10 24.02
C GLY A 287 -22.20 11.98 24.51
N LYS A 288 -21.76 10.75 24.78
CA LYS A 288 -20.42 10.47 25.29
C LYS A 288 -19.34 10.82 24.26
N LYS A 289 -18.40 11.66 24.66
CA LYS A 289 -17.25 12.09 23.84
C LYS A 289 -15.98 11.41 24.34
N CYS A 290 -15.11 11.05 23.41
CA CYS A 290 -13.81 10.47 23.73
C CYS A 290 -12.97 11.49 24.53
N PRO A 291 -12.46 11.15 25.72
CA PRO A 291 -11.64 12.06 26.51
C PRO A 291 -10.37 12.55 25.80
N SER A 292 -9.85 11.76 24.85
CA SER A 292 -8.64 12.07 24.08
C SER A 292 -8.90 13.04 22.92
N CYS A 293 -9.91 12.78 22.08
CA CYS A 293 -10.11 13.52 20.83
C CYS A 293 -11.44 14.30 20.74
N GLN A 294 -12.27 14.26 21.79
CA GLN A 294 -13.55 14.97 21.90
C GLN A 294 -14.61 14.60 20.83
N LYS A 295 -14.31 13.65 19.93
CA LYS A 295 -15.28 13.07 19.00
C LYS A 295 -16.29 12.23 19.77
N ARG A 296 -17.56 12.26 19.34
CA ARG A 296 -18.62 11.41 19.89
C ARG A 296 -18.25 9.94 19.73
N ILE A 297 -18.30 9.18 20.82
CA ILE A 297 -18.15 7.73 20.78
C ILE A 297 -19.47 7.17 20.31
N TYR A 298 -19.44 6.49 19.16
CA TYR A 298 -20.52 5.66 18.69
C TYR A 298 -20.06 4.20 18.80
N HIS A 299 -20.92 3.31 19.27
CA HIS A 299 -20.67 1.88 19.30
C HIS A 299 -21.98 1.14 19.59
N ASP A 300 -22.27 0.08 18.84
CA ASP A 300 -23.57 -0.60 18.89
C ASP A 300 -23.91 -1.13 20.29
N LYS A 301 -22.93 -1.72 20.99
CA LYS A 301 -23.08 -2.21 22.39
C LYS A 301 -23.51 -1.12 23.40
N TRP A 302 -23.28 0.17 23.15
CA TRP A 302 -23.62 1.28 24.07
C TRP A 302 -24.58 2.30 23.45
N ASN A 303 -25.40 1.89 22.47
CA ASN A 303 -26.35 2.76 21.79
C ASN A 303 -27.61 3.02 22.65
N ILE A 304 -27.47 3.79 23.72
CA ILE A 304 -28.57 4.20 24.62
C ILE A 304 -28.73 5.73 24.55
N THR A 305 -29.97 6.22 24.63
CA THR A 305 -30.23 7.67 24.62
C THR A 305 -29.76 8.32 25.93
N PRO A 306 -29.30 9.59 25.91
CA PRO A 306 -28.87 10.30 27.12
C PRO A 306 -29.90 10.27 28.25
N LYS A 307 -31.18 10.45 27.92
CA LYS A 307 -32.28 10.41 28.89
C LYS A 307 -32.37 9.07 29.62
N VAL A 308 -32.31 7.95 28.88
CA VAL A 308 -32.37 6.61 29.47
C VAL A 308 -31.12 6.31 30.31
N ALA A 309 -29.95 6.79 29.89
CA ALA A 309 -28.72 6.65 30.68
C ALA A 309 -28.79 7.45 31.99
N GLU A 310 -29.32 8.67 31.93
CA GLU A 310 -29.51 9.55 33.08
C GLU A 310 -30.52 8.99 34.08
N ASP A 311 -31.68 8.51 33.62
CA ASP A 311 -32.70 7.88 34.46
C ASP A 311 -32.14 6.64 35.19
N ARG A 312 -31.37 5.80 34.49
CA ARG A 312 -30.73 4.61 35.08
C ARG A 312 -29.68 4.97 36.12
N TRP A 313 -28.85 5.97 35.84
CA TRP A 313 -27.83 6.43 36.78
C TRP A 313 -28.47 7.06 38.02
N ALA A 314 -29.48 7.92 37.85
CA ALA A 314 -30.19 8.56 38.95
C ALA A 314 -30.88 7.54 39.87
N HIS A 315 -31.49 6.48 39.30
CA HIS A 315 -32.07 5.40 40.09
C HIS A 315 -31.02 4.61 40.89
N GLN A 316 -29.86 4.31 40.28
CA GLN A 316 -28.76 3.63 40.95
C GLN A 316 -28.17 4.50 42.08
N GLU A 317 -28.01 5.79 41.83
CA GLU A 317 -27.51 6.77 42.80
C GLU A 317 -28.48 6.94 43.98
N ALA A 318 -29.78 7.00 43.73
CA ALA A 318 -30.80 7.04 44.77
C ALA A 318 -30.75 5.79 45.67
N ARG A 319 -30.67 4.60 45.08
CA ARG A 319 -30.52 3.34 45.84
C ARG A 319 -29.24 3.30 46.66
N ARG A 320 -28.13 3.85 46.14
CA ARG A 320 -26.87 3.93 46.90
C ARG A 320 -27.04 4.83 48.13
N ARG A 321 -27.67 5.99 47.98
CA ARG A 321 -27.94 6.90 49.11
C ARG A 321 -28.83 6.25 50.17
N GLU A 322 -29.88 5.54 49.76
CA GLU A 322 -30.74 4.78 50.69
C GLU A 322 -29.92 3.73 51.48
N LEU A 323 -29.01 3.02 50.82
CA LEU A 323 -28.14 2.04 51.49
C LEU A 323 -27.13 2.72 52.43
N ASP A 324 -26.53 3.83 52.01
CA ASP A 324 -25.59 4.59 52.84
C ASP A 324 -26.28 5.16 54.08
N GLU A 325 -27.52 5.66 53.95
CA GLU A 325 -28.37 6.09 55.08
C GLU A 325 -28.68 4.94 56.05
N VAL A 326 -28.96 3.74 55.54
CA VAL A 326 -29.17 2.54 56.38
C VAL A 326 -27.88 2.15 57.12
N VAL A 327 -26.73 2.24 56.48
CA VAL A 327 -25.43 1.93 57.11
C VAL A 327 -25.09 2.96 58.19
N ASP A 328 -25.31 4.24 57.92
CA ASP A 328 -25.09 5.33 58.89
C ASP A 328 -26.02 5.20 60.10
N PHE A 329 -27.28 4.79 59.90
CA PHE A 329 -28.22 4.51 60.99
C PHE A 329 -27.79 3.32 61.89
N LEU A 330 -26.98 2.40 61.39
CA LEU A 330 -26.52 1.21 62.12
C LEU A 330 -25.18 1.40 62.86
N GLN A 331 -24.52 2.55 62.70
CA GLN A 331 -23.32 2.95 63.46
C GLN A 331 -23.69 3.81 64.66
#